data_AF-A0A534KH42-F1
#
_entry.id   AF-A0A534KH42-F1
#
_cell.length_a   1.000
_cell.length_b   1.000
_cell.length_c   1.000
_cell.angle_alpha   90.00
_cell.angle_beta   90.00
_cell.angle_gamma   90.00
#
_symmetry.space_group_name_H-M   'P 1'
#
loop_
_entity.id
_entity.type
_entity.pdbx_description
1 polymer ?
#
loop_
_entity_poly.entity_id
_entity_poly.type
_entity_poly.pdbx_seq_one_letter_code
_entity_poly.pdbx_strand_id
1 'polypeptide(L)'
;LVADRAFVVLDGHHRVEALRSLGCRRIPAYVVDYSSDIVKLTTWPDAIVSSVTKEEVIRRGLTGDLFPPKTSRHTVTILLEDRPTDLSDLK
;
A
#
# COMPACT_ATOMS: atom_id res chain seq x y z
N LEU A 1 1.66 -0.78 -4.09
CA LEU A 1 1.49 -2.20 -3.70
C LEU A 1 0.16 -2.34 -2.98
N VAL A 2 -0.64 -3.35 -3.31
CA VAL A 2 -2.00 -3.53 -2.79
C VAL A 2 -2.19 -4.97 -2.34
N ALA A 3 -2.83 -5.18 -1.20
CA ALA A 3 -3.18 -6.51 -0.71
C ALA A 3 -4.30 -7.13 -1.57
N ASP A 4 -4.15 -8.40 -1.92
CA ASP A 4 -5.22 -9.18 -2.55
C ASP A 4 -6.48 -9.22 -1.67
N ARG A 5 -7.63 -9.43 -2.31
CA ARG A 5 -8.99 -9.53 -1.73
C ARG A 5 -9.52 -8.25 -1.08
N ALA A 6 -8.76 -7.64 -0.18
CA ALA A 6 -9.18 -6.46 0.58
C ALA A 6 -8.90 -5.14 -0.14
N PHE A 7 -8.01 -5.16 -1.16
CA PHE A 7 -7.57 -3.97 -1.89
C PHE A 7 -7.03 -2.83 -1.00
N VAL A 8 -6.48 -3.20 0.16
CA VAL A 8 -5.83 -2.26 1.08
C VAL A 8 -4.50 -1.81 0.48
N VAL A 9 -4.26 -0.50 0.49
CA VAL A 9 -3.00 0.09 0.02
C VAL A 9 -1.90 -0.24 1.03
N LEU A 10 -0.88 -0.98 0.59
CA LEU A 10 0.27 -1.35 1.41
C LEU A 10 1.41 -0.35 1.23
N ASP A 11 1.61 0.10 -0.01
CA ASP A 11 2.56 1.15 -0.36
C ASP A 11 2.02 2.02 -1.49
N GLY A 12 2.29 3.33 -1.41
CA GLY A 12 1.87 4.31 -2.41
C GLY A 12 0.70 5.21 -2.03
N HIS A 13 0.39 5.38 -0.74
CA HIS A 13 -0.70 6.25 -0.26
C HIS A 13 -0.68 7.67 -0.87
N HIS A 14 0.50 8.32 -0.92
CA HIS A 14 0.61 9.64 -1.55
C HIS A 14 0.35 9.61 -3.06
N ARG A 15 0.70 8.52 -3.76
CA ARG A 15 0.41 8.36 -5.20
C ARG A 15 -1.09 8.23 -5.43
N VAL A 16 -1.79 7.48 -4.58
CA VAL A 16 -3.26 7.36 -4.61
C VAL A 16 -3.90 8.74 -4.45
N GLU A 17 -3.49 9.51 -3.44
CA GLU A 17 -4.08 10.82 -3.18
C GLU A 17 -3.73 11.85 -4.27
N ALA A 18 -2.51 11.84 -4.78
CA ALA A 18 -2.10 12.71 -5.88
C ALA A 18 -2.93 12.43 -7.15
N LEU A 19 -3.10 11.17 -7.54
CA LEU A 19 -3.92 10.80 -8.70
C LEU A 19 -5.39 11.16 -8.50
N ARG A 20 -5.93 10.97 -7.29
CA ARG A 20 -7.28 11.38 -6.93
C ARG A 20 -7.46 12.90 -7.08
N SER A 21 -6.51 13.68 -6.55
CA SER A 21 -6.49 15.14 -6.68
C SER A 21 -6.38 15.61 -8.14
N LEU A 22 -5.69 14.84 -8.99
CA LEU A 22 -5.62 15.07 -10.44
C LEU A 22 -6.90 14.62 -11.18
N GLY A 23 -7.92 14.10 -10.50
CA GLY A 23 -9.17 13.64 -11.11
C GLY A 23 -9.04 12.30 -11.86
N CYS A 24 -8.00 11.52 -11.58
CA CYS A 24 -7.88 10.16 -12.11
C CYS A 24 -8.81 9.20 -11.37
N ARG A 25 -9.38 8.23 -12.08
CA ARG A 25 -10.30 7.21 -11.54
C ARG A 25 -9.62 5.87 -11.32
N ARG A 26 -8.40 5.69 -11.83
CA ARG A 26 -7.62 4.45 -11.77
C ARG A 26 -6.21 4.72 -11.29
N ILE A 27 -5.55 3.67 -10.79
CA ILE A 27 -4.14 3.68 -10.43
C ILE A 27 -3.53 2.33 -10.82
N PRO A 28 -2.34 2.29 -11.46
CA PRO A 28 -1.64 1.05 -11.68
C PRO A 28 -1.15 0.50 -10.34
N ALA A 29 -1.38 -0.79 -10.11
CA ALA A 29 -1.04 -1.42 -8.84
C ALA A 29 -0.53 -2.85 -9.05
N TYR A 30 0.48 -3.20 -8.27
CA TYR A 30 0.80 -4.60 -7.99
C TYR A 30 -0.13 -5.12 -6.90
N VAL A 31 -1.01 -6.06 -7.27
CA VAL A 31 -1.83 -6.82 -6.34
C VAL A 31 -1.05 -8.05 -5.93
N VAL A 32 -0.82 -8.23 -4.63
CA VAL A 32 -0.01 -9.33 -4.10
C VAL A 32 -0.80 -10.10 -3.04
N ASP A 33 -0.56 -11.40 -2.96
CA ASP A 33 -0.96 -12.19 -1.79
C ASP A 33 -0.25 -11.60 -0.57
N TYR A 34 -1.01 -10.85 0.25
CA TYR A 34 -0.40 -10.14 1.36
C TYR A 34 0.00 -11.10 2.48
N SER A 35 -0.65 -12.27 2.59
CA SER A 35 -0.31 -13.27 3.60
C SER A 35 1.04 -13.94 3.32
N SER A 36 1.42 -14.03 2.04
CA SER A 36 2.68 -14.62 1.60
C SER A 36 3.92 -14.03 2.28
N ASP A 37 4.91 -14.91 2.51
CA ASP A 37 6.20 -14.56 3.07
C ASP A 37 7.05 -13.65 2.18
N ILE A 38 6.68 -13.49 0.91
CA ILE A 38 7.36 -12.55 0.01
C ILE A 38 7.16 -11.10 0.45
N VAL A 39 6.05 -10.80 1.15
CA VAL A 39 5.78 -9.47 1.70
C VAL A 39 6.22 -9.45 3.16
N LYS A 40 7.29 -8.72 3.44
CA LYS A 40 7.76 -8.46 4.80
C LYS A 40 7.13 -7.17 5.31
N LEU A 41 6.77 -7.18 6.59
CA LEU A 41 6.16 -6.05 7.29
C LEU A 41 7.05 -5.69 8.47
N THR A 42 7.41 -4.41 8.54
CA THR A 42 8.04 -3.80 9.70
C THR A 42 7.42 -2.42 9.94
N THR A 43 7.90 -1.73 10.97
CA THR A 43 7.61 -0.31 11.17
C THR A 43 8.72 0.55 10.56
N TRP A 44 8.42 1.81 10.25
CA TRP A 44 9.49 2.77 9.97
C TRP A 44 10.30 3.07 11.24
N PRO A 45 11.60 3.43 11.13
CA PRO A 45 12.44 3.70 12.29
C PRO A 45 11.87 4.75 13.26
N ASP A 46 11.23 5.80 12.73
CA ASP A 46 10.65 6.90 13.50
C ASP A 46 9.12 6.74 13.69
N ALA A 47 8.59 5.52 13.53
CA ALA A 47 7.16 5.28 13.73
C ALA A 47 6.77 5.45 15.20
N ILE A 48 5.65 6.13 15.43
CA ILE A 48 5.06 6.30 16.77
C ILE A 48 4.60 4.94 17.33
N VAL A 49 4.16 4.04 16.45
CA VAL A 49 3.71 2.69 16.80
C VAL A 49 4.90 1.72 16.70
N SER A 50 5.16 0.96 17.77
CA SER A 50 6.34 0.09 17.89
C SER A 50 6.23 -1.22 17.09
N SER A 51 5.02 -1.73 16.86
CA SER A 51 4.80 -2.96 16.12
C SER A 51 3.46 -2.95 15.38
N VAL A 52 3.42 -3.68 14.28
CA VAL A 52 2.22 -3.83 13.43
C VAL A 52 2.13 -5.27 12.92
N THR A 53 0.91 -5.77 12.75
CA THR A 53 0.64 -7.07 12.12
C THR A 53 -0.06 -6.89 10.78
N LYS A 54 0.00 -7.89 9.91
CA LYS A 54 -0.66 -7.84 8.59
C LYS A 54 -2.18 -7.78 8.76
N GLU A 55 -2.70 -8.50 9.73
CA GLU A 55 -4.12 -8.54 10.09
C GLU A 55 -4.61 -7.15 10.51
N GLU A 56 -3.82 -6.43 11.32
CA GLU A 56 -4.16 -5.08 11.74
C GLU A 56 -4.12 -4.09 10.58
N VAL A 57 -3.15 -4.21 9.66
CA VAL A 57 -3.09 -3.42 8.44
C VAL A 57 -4.36 -3.62 7.59
N ILE A 58 -4.80 -4.86 7.40
CA ILE A 58 -6.05 -5.16 6.68
C ILE A 58 -7.26 -4.58 7.41
N ARG A 59 -7.41 -4.87 8.72
CA ARG A 59 -8.55 -4.41 9.52
C ARG A 59 -8.66 -2.89 9.50
N ARG A 60 -7.55 -2.17 9.72
CA ARG A 60 -7.52 -0.70 9.70
C ARG A 60 -7.79 -0.13 8.32
N GLY A 61 -7.22 -0.73 7.27
CA GLY A 61 -7.49 -0.33 5.89
C GLY A 61 -8.95 -0.46 5.50
N LEU A 62 -9.64 -1.51 5.97
CA LEU A 62 -11.06 -1.73 5.72
C LEU A 62 -11.99 -0.85 6.57
N THR A 63 -11.57 -0.49 7.79
CA THR A 63 -12.39 0.27 8.74
C THR A 63 -12.17 1.79 8.67
N GLY A 64 -11.06 2.24 8.07
CA GLY A 64 -10.67 3.65 8.06
C GLY A 64 -10.05 4.15 9.37
N ASP A 65 -9.90 3.29 10.38
CA ASP A 65 -9.14 3.55 11.62
C ASP A 65 -7.62 3.47 11.33
N LEU A 66 -7.15 4.40 10.48
CA LEU A 66 -5.80 4.35 9.93
C LEU A 66 -4.73 4.62 10.99
N PHE A 67 -3.57 3.98 10.82
CA PHE A 67 -2.39 4.32 11.59
C PHE A 67 -1.91 5.76 11.30
N PRO A 68 -1.13 6.37 12.22
CA PRO A 68 -0.42 7.61 11.92
C PRO A 68 0.44 7.48 10.65
N PRO A 69 0.70 8.60 9.94
CA PRO A 69 1.58 8.60 8.78
C PRO A 69 2.92 7.92 9.07
N LYS A 70 3.45 7.20 8.07
CA LYS A 70 4.74 6.50 8.15
C LYS A 70 4.82 5.47 9.29
N THR A 71 3.73 4.77 9.59
CA THR A 71 3.76 3.67 10.55
C THR A 71 4.27 2.37 9.94
N SER A 72 3.56 1.80 8.95
CA SER A 72 3.93 0.52 8.34
C SER A 72 4.93 0.68 7.20
N ARG A 73 5.90 -0.23 7.14
CA ARG A 73 6.85 -0.37 6.04
C ARG A 73 6.76 -1.78 5.46
N HIS A 74 6.39 -1.85 4.20
CA HIS A 74 6.28 -3.10 3.45
C HIS A 74 7.45 -3.23 2.49
N THR A 75 8.11 -4.38 2.48
CA THR A 75 9.11 -4.73 1.48
C THR A 75 8.73 -6.04 0.81
N VAL A 76 9.09 -6.18 -0.45
CA VAL A 76 8.90 -7.43 -1.21
C VAL A 76 10.26 -8.06 -1.47
N THR A 77 10.36 -9.37 -1.34
CA THR A 77 11.61 -10.11 -1.58
C THR A 77 11.80 -10.52 -3.05
N ILE A 78 10.84 -10.18 -3.90
CA ILE A 78 10.89 -10.41 -5.34
C ILE A 78 11.08 -9.08 -6.07
N LEU A 79 11.68 -9.15 -7.27
CA LEU A 79 11.75 -8.01 -8.15
C LEU A 79 10.36 -7.75 -8.75
N LEU A 80 9.86 -6.53 -8.59
CA LEU A 80 8.72 -6.03 -9.34
C LEU A 80 9.26 -5.16 -10.46
N GLU A 81 8.95 -5.49 -11.71
CA GLU A 81 9.41 -4.74 -12.87
C GLU A 81 8.86 -3.31 -12.86
N ASP A 82 9.52 -2.39 -13.55
CA ASP A 82 8.93 -1.07 -13.79
C ASP A 82 7.81 -1.18 -14.82
N ARG A 83 6.66 -0.56 -14.51
CA ARG A 83 5.49 -0.48 -15.38
C ARG A 83 5.10 0.99 -15.54
N PRO A 84 5.84 1.78 -16.33
CA PRO A 84 5.44 3.15 -16.62
C PRO A 84 4.02 3.13 -17.22
N THR A 85 3.18 4.07 -16.79
CA THR A 85 1.79 4.17 -17.23
C THR A 85 1.49 5.64 -17.47
N ASP A 86 0.95 5.96 -18.64
CA ASP A 86 0.63 7.33 -18.98
C ASP A 86 -0.53 7.84 -18.13
N LEU A 87 -0.44 9.10 -17.70
CA LEU A 87 -1.46 9.69 -16.83
C LEU A 87 -2.83 9.75 -17.51
N SER A 88 -2.86 9.84 -18.85
CA SER A 88 -4.09 9.79 -19.65
C SER A 88 -4.86 8.50 -19.47
N ASP A 89 -4.18 7.37 -19.26
CA ASP A 89 -4.80 6.05 -19.14
C ASP A 89 -5.50 5.85 -17.78
N LEU A 90 -5.24 6.77 -16.84
CA LEU A 90 -5.73 6.72 -15.47
C LEU A 90 -7.00 7.55 -15.23
N LYS A 91 -7.43 8.33 -16.23
CA LYS A 91 -8.63 9.17 -16.16
C LYS A 91 -9.94 8.37 -16.13
#